data_AF-A0A820ZL11-F1
#
_entry.id   AF-A0A820ZL11-F1
#
_cell.length_a   1.000
_cell.length_b   1.000
_cell.length_c   1.000
_cell.angle_alpha   90.00
_cell.angle_beta   90.00
_cell.angle_gamma   90.00
#
_symmetry.space_group_name_H-M   'P 1'
#
loop_
_entity.id
_entity.type
_entity.pdbx_description
1 polymer ?
#
loop_
_entity_poly.entity_id
_entity_poly.type
_entity_poly.pdbx_seq_one_letter_code
_entity_poly.pdbx_strand_id
1 'polypeptide(L)'
;MTATNDGLAYVQQHLHFMRKDLTETNPTRLFGKLLIDMGYYSKAKQYYQLVLKTLPKNHDDFPSLYHGLGYTHYEQDQYTEALQYDTIAYEIRKRTLPQNHLDIARSSLNLECDYVGHGDHDRARKLPMEALHIREQSYSGNEHANIAIVLAVIGDSYTRSCDYRNAMSYLTRALNMFKRVSPVDHADIAGTLMKFGYFFEKKHIYHRAIEYYYKGHQMEAKIMIPEHPPLQKYFESIIKLYQKMNYIDEAVQFCNNKLSSQQELLGEYHPNIARI
;
A
#
# COMPACT_ATOMS: atom_id res chain seq x y z
N MET A 1 -19.43 28.10 11.05
CA MET A 1 -20.18 26.84 11.12
C MET A 1 -19.21 25.73 11.45
N THR A 2 -19.43 25.09 12.60
CA THR A 2 -18.47 24.33 13.40
C THR A 2 -18.51 22.84 13.05
N ALA A 3 -17.54 22.37 12.26
CA ALA A 3 -17.38 20.95 11.89
C ALA A 3 -16.57 20.12 12.90
N THR A 4 -16.29 20.66 14.10
CA THR A 4 -15.34 20.07 15.07
C THR A 4 -15.97 19.17 16.12
N ASN A 5 -17.29 19.22 16.36
CA ASN A 5 -17.92 18.47 17.46
C ASN A 5 -18.40 17.06 17.09
N ASP A 6 -18.76 16.80 15.82
CA ASP A 6 -19.34 15.50 15.43
C ASP A 6 -18.30 14.37 15.40
N GLY A 7 -17.05 14.68 15.06
CA GLY A 7 -15.96 13.70 15.06
C GLY A 7 -15.61 13.20 16.46
N LEU A 8 -15.53 14.11 17.43
CA LEU A 8 -15.24 13.76 18.82
C LEU A 8 -16.38 12.97 19.46
N ALA A 9 -17.64 13.34 19.20
CA ALA A 9 -18.81 12.61 19.68
C ALA A 9 -18.88 11.19 19.08
N TYR A 10 -18.60 11.04 17.78
CA TYR A 10 -18.62 9.73 17.09
C TYR A 10 -17.50 8.80 17.60
N VAL A 11 -16.30 9.34 17.78
CA VAL A 11 -15.18 8.61 18.37
C VAL A 11 -15.45 8.27 19.84
N GLN A 12 -16.00 9.20 20.63
CA GLN A 12 -16.38 8.95 22.02
C GLN A 12 -17.51 7.92 22.13
N GLN A 13 -18.46 7.90 21.21
CA GLN A 13 -19.54 6.91 21.16
C GLN A 13 -19.00 5.52 20.82
N HIS A 14 -18.12 5.42 19.82
CA HIS A 14 -17.46 4.15 19.48
C HIS A 14 -16.58 3.68 20.65
N LEU A 15 -15.79 4.55 21.27
CA LEU A 15 -14.99 4.23 22.46
C LEU A 15 -15.84 3.91 23.68
N HIS A 16 -17.03 4.51 23.84
CA HIS A 16 -17.96 4.21 24.92
C HIS A 16 -18.56 2.81 24.76
N PHE A 17 -18.92 2.44 23.52
CA PHE A 17 -19.36 1.09 23.18
C PHE A 17 -18.24 0.05 23.42
N MET A 18 -17.02 0.37 22.98
CA MET A 18 -15.85 -0.49 23.14
C MET A 18 -15.32 -0.55 24.58
N ARG A 19 -15.60 0.46 25.44
CA ARG A 19 -15.12 0.53 26.84
C ARG A 19 -15.55 -0.66 27.71
N LYS A 20 -16.57 -1.41 27.31
CA LYS A 20 -16.96 -2.65 27.99
C LYS A 20 -16.01 -3.83 27.69
N ASP A 21 -15.34 -3.83 26.54
CA ASP A 21 -14.50 -4.93 26.03
C ASP A 21 -13.22 -4.41 25.34
N LEU A 22 -12.57 -3.38 25.90
CA LEU A 22 -11.30 -2.81 25.38
C LEU A 22 -10.13 -3.81 25.39
N THR A 23 -10.34 -5.02 25.89
CA THR A 23 -9.40 -6.15 25.81
C THR A 23 -9.37 -6.79 24.43
N GLU A 24 -10.38 -6.53 23.58
CA GLU A 24 -10.35 -6.96 22.19
C GLU A 24 -9.57 -5.93 21.35
N THR A 25 -8.33 -6.27 21.04
CA THR A 25 -7.30 -5.45 20.37
C THR A 25 -7.56 -5.20 18.88
N ASN A 26 -8.50 -5.92 18.29
CA ASN A 26 -8.72 -5.97 16.85
C ASN A 26 -9.67 -4.87 16.30
N PRO A 27 -10.79 -4.52 16.96
CA PRO A 27 -11.75 -3.55 16.41
C PRO A 27 -11.19 -2.13 16.36
N THR A 28 -10.33 -1.77 17.31
CA THR A 28 -9.81 -0.41 17.47
C THR A 28 -8.92 -0.01 16.28
N ARG A 29 -7.99 -0.87 15.87
CA ARG A 29 -7.15 -0.62 14.68
C ARG A 29 -7.95 -0.60 13.37
N LEU A 30 -8.97 -1.44 13.26
CA LEU A 30 -9.76 -1.60 12.03
C LEU A 30 -10.62 -0.37 11.77
N PHE A 31 -11.20 0.23 12.81
CA PHE A 31 -12.00 1.43 12.65
C PHE A 31 -11.19 2.64 12.17
N GLY A 32 -9.98 2.83 12.70
CA GLY A 32 -9.07 3.86 12.21
C GLY A 32 -8.72 3.65 10.73
N LYS A 33 -8.45 2.42 10.29
CA LYS A 33 -8.20 2.09 8.88
C LYS A 33 -9.42 2.36 8.01
N LEU A 34 -10.63 2.00 8.47
CA LEU A 34 -11.87 2.30 7.77
C LEU A 34 -12.05 3.82 7.54
N LEU A 35 -11.75 4.65 8.55
CA LEU A 35 -11.79 6.11 8.40
C LEU A 35 -10.82 6.62 7.32
N ILE A 36 -9.62 6.02 7.21
CA ILE A 36 -8.66 6.33 6.14
C ILE A 36 -9.24 5.92 4.79
N ASP A 37 -9.79 4.71 4.69
CA ASP A 37 -10.37 4.18 3.44
C ASP A 37 -11.55 5.02 2.94
N MET A 38 -12.28 5.66 3.85
CA MET A 38 -13.34 6.63 3.53
C MET A 38 -12.82 8.06 3.26
N GLY A 39 -11.51 8.28 3.30
CA GLY A 39 -10.88 9.60 3.11
C GLY A 39 -11.01 10.55 4.30
N TYR A 40 -11.50 10.09 5.45
CA TYR A 40 -11.66 10.89 6.66
C TYR A 40 -10.37 10.97 7.49
N TYR A 41 -9.26 11.40 6.86
CA TYR A 41 -7.92 11.43 7.46
C TYR A 41 -7.83 12.22 8.77
N SER A 42 -8.52 13.36 8.86
CA SER A 42 -8.56 14.15 10.11
C SER A 42 -9.21 13.40 11.27
N LYS A 43 -10.29 12.64 10.98
CA LYS A 43 -10.97 11.81 11.99
C LYS A 43 -10.11 10.61 12.38
N ALA A 44 -9.45 9.97 11.41
CA ALA A 44 -8.51 8.87 11.68
C ALA A 44 -7.37 9.31 12.62
N LYS A 45 -6.76 10.48 12.37
CA LYS A 45 -5.73 11.06 13.24
C LYS A 45 -6.23 11.30 14.66
N GLN A 46 -7.36 11.98 14.81
CA GLN A 46 -7.96 12.24 16.12
C GLN A 46 -8.29 10.94 16.85
N TYR A 47 -8.81 9.95 16.13
CA TYR A 47 -9.14 8.63 16.67
C TYR A 47 -7.90 7.92 17.23
N TYR A 48 -6.85 7.73 16.42
CA TYR A 48 -5.62 7.05 16.88
C TYR A 48 -4.95 7.78 18.04
N GLN A 49 -4.90 9.13 18.00
CA GLN A 49 -4.36 9.93 19.10
C GLN A 49 -5.14 9.77 20.40
N LEU A 50 -6.47 9.67 20.31
CA LEU A 50 -7.30 9.48 21.49
C LEU A 50 -7.12 8.06 22.05
N VAL A 51 -7.12 7.03 21.19
CA VAL A 51 -6.89 5.64 21.60
C VAL A 51 -5.54 5.50 22.32
N LEU A 52 -4.47 6.08 21.76
CA LEU A 52 -3.13 6.11 22.36
C LEU A 52 -3.13 6.74 23.76
N LYS A 53 -3.95 7.78 24.01
CA LYS A 53 -4.07 8.42 25.33
C LYS A 53 -4.89 7.61 26.33
N THR A 54 -5.79 6.75 25.86
CA THR A 54 -6.70 5.98 26.71
C THR A 54 -6.15 4.62 27.14
N LEU A 55 -5.30 4.01 26.32
CA LEU A 55 -4.74 2.70 26.62
C LEU A 55 -3.69 2.77 27.73
N PRO A 56 -3.52 1.69 28.51
CA PRO A 56 -2.44 1.58 29.49
C PRO A 56 -1.06 1.82 28.86
N LYS A 57 -0.10 2.30 29.67
CA LYS A 57 1.28 2.45 29.20
C LYS A 57 1.83 1.08 28.74
N ASN A 58 2.62 1.10 27.66
CA ASN A 58 3.24 -0.09 27.05
C ASN A 58 2.23 -1.12 26.49
N HIS A 59 1.04 -0.70 26.08
CA HIS A 59 0.09 -1.59 25.44
C HIS A 59 0.64 -2.15 24.11
N ASP A 60 0.41 -3.44 23.85
CA ASP A 60 0.97 -4.16 22.68
C ASP A 60 0.51 -3.58 21.33
N ASP A 61 -0.63 -2.87 21.32
CA ASP A 61 -1.15 -2.21 20.11
C ASP A 61 -0.45 -0.89 19.78
N PHE A 62 0.39 -0.33 20.65
CA PHE A 62 1.05 0.96 20.40
C PHE A 62 1.75 1.01 19.02
N PRO A 63 2.56 0.01 18.61
CA PRO A 63 3.15 0.00 17.28
C PRO A 63 2.10 0.06 16.15
N SER A 64 0.99 -0.64 16.30
CA SER A 64 -0.08 -0.67 15.30
C SER A 64 -0.82 0.67 15.23
N LEU A 65 -1.02 1.35 16.35
CA LEU A 65 -1.64 2.68 16.41
C LEU A 65 -0.72 3.77 15.86
N TYR A 66 0.58 3.71 16.17
CA TYR A 66 1.57 4.59 15.57
C TYR A 66 1.66 4.37 14.06
N HIS A 67 1.70 3.12 13.60
CA HIS A 67 1.61 2.83 12.17
C HIS A 67 0.31 3.37 11.56
N GLY A 68 -0.83 3.28 12.27
CA GLY A 68 -2.09 3.87 11.80
C GLY A 68 -1.99 5.39 11.58
N LEU A 69 -1.31 6.11 12.47
CA LEU A 69 -0.99 7.53 12.29
C LEU A 69 -0.04 7.77 11.11
N GLY A 70 1.04 7.00 11.03
CA GLY A 70 2.02 7.08 9.95
C GLY A 70 1.39 6.87 8.58
N TYR A 71 0.61 5.79 8.45
CA TYR A 71 -0.17 5.48 7.26
C TYR A 71 -1.21 6.57 6.92
N THR A 72 -1.84 7.19 7.92
CA THR A 72 -2.76 8.32 7.67
C THR A 72 -2.03 9.52 7.05
N HIS A 73 -0.79 9.77 7.48
CA HIS A 73 0.04 10.83 6.89
C HIS A 73 0.56 10.43 5.50
N TYR A 74 0.95 9.18 5.31
CA TYR A 74 1.41 8.64 4.03
C TYR A 74 0.35 8.81 2.93
N GLU A 75 -0.91 8.48 3.19
CA GLU A 75 -2.02 8.65 2.24
C GLU A 75 -2.33 10.13 1.89
N GLN A 76 -1.73 11.08 2.62
CA GLN A 76 -1.81 12.51 2.35
C GLN A 76 -0.50 13.07 1.78
N ASP A 77 0.43 12.21 1.34
CA ASP A 77 1.78 12.55 0.88
C ASP A 77 2.63 13.29 1.92
N GLN A 78 2.28 13.16 3.21
CA GLN A 78 2.98 13.77 4.35
C GLN A 78 4.07 12.83 4.86
N TYR A 79 5.07 12.56 4.00
CA TYR A 79 6.06 11.51 4.24
C TYR A 79 6.97 11.78 5.46
N THR A 80 7.22 13.04 5.81
CA THR A 80 8.03 13.39 6.99
C THR A 80 7.35 12.94 8.28
N GLU A 81 6.06 13.23 8.41
CA GLU A 81 5.24 12.82 9.54
C GLU A 81 5.00 11.30 9.54
N ALA A 82 4.81 10.70 8.36
CA ALA A 82 4.72 9.25 8.20
C ALA A 82 5.97 8.56 8.79
N LEU A 83 7.16 8.99 8.33
CA LEU A 83 8.45 8.50 8.82
C LEU A 83 8.58 8.63 10.34
N GLN A 84 8.14 9.75 10.94
CA GLN A 84 8.20 9.92 12.40
C GLN A 84 7.41 8.82 13.12
N TYR A 85 6.16 8.59 12.73
CA TYR A 85 5.29 7.64 13.41
C TYR A 85 5.67 6.19 13.12
N ASP A 86 5.97 5.84 11.86
CA ASP A 86 6.36 4.49 11.49
C ASP A 86 7.74 4.12 12.04
N THR A 87 8.65 5.09 12.25
CA THR A 87 9.91 4.86 12.98
C THR A 87 9.63 4.50 14.43
N ILE A 88 8.74 5.23 15.11
CA ILE A 88 8.35 4.89 16.50
C ILE A 88 7.77 3.47 16.56
N ALA A 89 6.86 3.13 15.62
CA ALA A 89 6.27 1.78 15.56
C ALA A 89 7.34 0.70 15.37
N TYR A 90 8.27 0.91 14.44
CA TYR A 90 9.38 0.00 14.16
C TYR A 90 10.30 -0.19 15.36
N GLU A 91 10.73 0.90 16.01
CA GLU A 91 11.63 0.85 17.17
C GLU A 91 11.00 0.15 18.38
N ILE A 92 9.69 0.36 18.62
CA ILE A 92 8.98 -0.38 19.68
C ILE A 92 9.02 -1.88 19.36
N ARG A 93 8.66 -2.29 18.13
CA ARG A 93 8.67 -3.70 17.71
C ARG A 93 10.06 -4.32 17.81
N LYS A 94 11.10 -3.60 17.39
CA LYS A 94 12.51 -4.02 17.51
C LYS A 94 12.94 -4.27 18.95
N ARG A 95 12.43 -3.47 19.89
CA ARG A 95 12.76 -3.58 21.32
C ARG A 95 11.95 -4.66 22.03
N THR A 96 10.69 -4.87 21.67
CA THR A 96 9.77 -5.72 22.43
C THR A 96 9.57 -7.12 21.85
N LEU A 97 9.86 -7.33 20.56
CA LEU A 97 9.62 -8.59 19.87
C LEU A 97 10.93 -9.35 19.61
N PRO A 98 10.87 -10.69 19.45
CA PRO A 98 12.00 -11.48 19.00
C PRO A 98 12.56 -10.95 17.67
N GLN A 99 13.88 -11.07 17.45
CA GLN A 99 14.56 -10.52 16.28
C GLN A 99 13.96 -10.93 14.93
N ASN A 100 13.39 -12.13 14.84
CA ASN A 100 12.77 -12.68 13.63
C ASN A 100 11.24 -12.55 13.60
N HIS A 101 10.64 -11.69 14.43
CA HIS A 101 9.20 -11.51 14.43
C HIS A 101 8.71 -10.85 13.13
N LEU A 102 7.66 -11.42 12.53
CA LEU A 102 7.13 -10.97 11.23
C LEU A 102 6.65 -9.50 11.24
N ASP A 103 6.23 -8.97 12.38
CA ASP A 103 5.84 -7.56 12.51
C ASP A 103 7.02 -6.59 12.33
N ILE A 104 8.25 -7.01 12.66
CA ILE A 104 9.45 -6.21 12.38
C ILE A 104 9.62 -6.12 10.86
N ALA A 105 9.53 -7.24 10.15
CA ALA A 105 9.60 -7.25 8.68
C ALA A 105 8.50 -6.40 8.05
N ARG A 106 7.28 -6.40 8.61
CA ARG A 106 6.19 -5.54 8.14
C ARG A 106 6.52 -4.06 8.34
N SER A 107 6.99 -3.67 9.52
CA SER A 107 7.42 -2.29 9.76
C SER A 107 8.56 -1.84 8.85
N SER A 108 9.55 -2.69 8.59
CA SER A 108 10.64 -2.35 7.67
C SER A 108 10.11 -2.03 6.27
N LEU A 109 9.11 -2.76 5.77
CA LEU A 109 8.50 -2.47 4.47
C LEU A 109 7.67 -1.18 4.48
N ASN A 110 6.97 -0.86 5.58
CA ASN A 110 6.25 0.41 5.70
C ASN A 110 7.22 1.59 5.67
N LEU A 111 8.30 1.52 6.45
CA LEU A 111 9.36 2.53 6.43
C LEU A 111 10.03 2.64 5.06
N GLU A 112 10.15 1.55 4.30
CA GLU A 112 10.67 1.60 2.94
C GLU A 112 9.75 2.45 2.04
N CYS A 113 8.44 2.22 2.09
CA CYS A 113 7.47 3.03 1.36
C CYS A 113 7.56 4.51 1.75
N ASP A 114 7.67 4.81 3.04
CA ASP A 114 7.78 6.18 3.54
C ASP A 114 9.07 6.86 3.06
N TYR A 115 10.21 6.17 3.13
CA TYR A 115 11.48 6.70 2.61
C TYR A 115 11.47 6.88 1.10
N VAL A 116 10.84 5.97 0.35
CA VAL A 116 10.66 6.13 -1.10
C VAL A 116 9.81 7.36 -1.41
N GLY A 117 8.69 7.56 -0.71
CA GLY A 117 7.85 8.74 -0.85
C GLY A 117 8.57 10.04 -0.48
N HIS A 118 9.40 10.00 0.57
CA HIS A 118 10.25 11.11 0.98
C HIS A 118 11.43 11.38 0.02
N GLY A 119 11.79 10.42 -0.83
CA GLY A 119 12.92 10.52 -1.76
C GLY A 119 14.27 10.05 -1.21
N ASP A 120 14.34 9.51 0.01
CA ASP A 120 15.57 8.95 0.60
C ASP A 120 15.74 7.47 0.17
N HIS A 121 16.17 7.28 -1.08
CA HIS A 121 16.34 5.96 -1.66
C HIS A 121 17.46 5.13 -1.01
N ASP A 122 18.45 5.78 -0.40
CA ASP A 122 19.58 5.11 0.24
C ASP A 122 19.17 4.40 1.53
N ARG A 123 18.33 5.03 2.35
CA ARG A 123 17.75 4.38 3.53
C ARG A 123 16.71 3.34 3.15
N ALA A 124 15.84 3.67 2.18
CA ALA A 124 14.81 2.76 1.68
C ALA A 124 15.38 1.39 1.28
N ARG A 125 16.50 1.38 0.53
CA ARG A 125 17.08 0.16 -0.04
C ARG A 125 17.49 -0.91 0.99
N LYS A 126 17.82 -0.53 2.22
CA LYS A 126 18.31 -1.48 3.24
C LYS A 126 17.17 -2.27 3.91
N LEU A 127 15.99 -1.66 4.02
CA LEU A 127 14.88 -2.18 4.81
C LEU A 127 14.25 -3.46 4.22
N PRO A 128 14.04 -3.60 2.90
CA PRO A 128 13.53 -4.84 2.32
C PRO A 128 14.48 -6.04 2.50
N MET A 129 15.80 -5.81 2.55
CA MET A 129 16.76 -6.89 2.75
C MET A 129 16.63 -7.51 4.16
N GLU A 130 16.41 -6.68 5.16
CA GLU A 130 16.10 -7.14 6.52
C GLU A 130 14.75 -7.89 6.55
N ALA A 131 13.71 -7.33 5.93
CA ALA A 131 12.41 -7.98 5.86
C ALA A 131 12.47 -9.35 5.16
N LEU A 132 13.32 -9.49 4.13
CA LEU A 132 13.55 -10.74 3.42
C LEU A 132 14.16 -11.77 4.37
N HIS A 133 15.24 -11.40 5.06
CA HIS A 133 15.92 -12.29 6.01
C HIS A 133 14.95 -12.80 7.10
N ILE A 134 14.18 -11.90 7.71
CA ILE A 134 13.20 -12.25 8.75
C ILE A 134 12.14 -13.22 8.21
N ARG A 135 11.60 -12.98 7.01
CA ARG A 135 10.58 -13.83 6.40
C ARG A 135 11.14 -15.19 6.01
N GLU A 136 12.33 -15.25 5.42
CA GLU A 136 12.99 -16.52 5.08
C GLU A 136 13.24 -17.38 6.33
N GLN A 137 13.70 -16.78 7.44
CA GLN A 137 13.85 -17.50 8.71
C GLN A 137 12.51 -17.94 9.30
N SER A 138 11.51 -17.05 9.36
CA SER A 138 10.18 -17.36 9.89
C SER A 138 9.48 -18.49 9.14
N TYR A 139 9.68 -18.58 7.82
CA TYR A 139 9.10 -19.63 6.98
C TYR A 139 10.03 -20.85 6.80
N SER A 140 11.13 -20.93 7.56
CA SER A 140 12.11 -22.03 7.47
C SER A 140 12.63 -22.25 6.04
N GLY A 141 12.78 -21.18 5.26
CA GLY A 141 13.22 -21.21 3.87
C GLY A 141 12.17 -21.69 2.86
N ASN A 142 10.96 -22.04 3.29
CA ASN A 142 9.89 -22.43 2.36
C ASN A 142 9.39 -21.24 1.56
N GLU A 143 9.00 -21.50 0.31
CA GLU A 143 8.38 -20.48 -0.52
C GLU A 143 7.07 -19.97 0.10
N HIS A 144 6.88 -18.66 0.09
CA HIS A 144 5.70 -18.04 0.68
C HIS A 144 5.36 -16.73 -0.05
N ALA A 145 4.08 -16.40 -0.21
CA ALA A 145 3.64 -15.17 -0.88
C ALA A 145 4.28 -13.91 -0.27
N ASN A 146 4.34 -13.84 1.06
CA ASN A 146 5.07 -12.78 1.77
C ASN A 146 6.56 -12.67 1.39
N ILE A 147 7.28 -13.75 1.08
CA ILE A 147 8.66 -13.63 0.59
C ILE A 147 8.65 -13.00 -0.81
N ALA A 148 7.72 -13.44 -1.68
CA ALA A 148 7.57 -12.90 -3.02
C ALA A 148 7.28 -11.38 -3.03
N ILE A 149 6.44 -10.89 -2.11
CA ILE A 149 6.19 -9.44 -1.92
C ILE A 149 7.51 -8.70 -1.68
N VAL A 150 8.35 -9.18 -0.76
CA VAL A 150 9.63 -8.52 -0.44
C VAL A 150 10.58 -8.56 -1.62
N LEU A 151 10.67 -9.69 -2.33
CA LEU A 151 11.48 -9.80 -3.54
C LEU A 151 11.03 -8.77 -4.59
N ALA A 152 9.72 -8.54 -4.73
CA ALA A 152 9.20 -7.51 -5.64
C ALA A 152 9.63 -6.11 -5.21
N VAL A 153 9.56 -5.77 -3.91
CA VAL A 153 10.03 -4.49 -3.37
C VAL A 153 11.53 -4.29 -3.61
N ILE A 154 12.35 -5.33 -3.38
CA ILE A 154 13.79 -5.28 -3.67
C ILE A 154 14.04 -5.00 -5.16
N GLY A 155 13.32 -5.68 -6.06
CA GLY A 155 13.44 -5.47 -7.50
C GLY A 155 13.06 -4.05 -7.94
N ASP A 156 12.06 -3.46 -7.31
CA ASP A 156 11.66 -2.07 -7.51
C ASP A 156 12.70 -1.08 -6.99
N SER A 157 13.29 -1.35 -5.82
CA SER A 157 14.43 -0.56 -5.30
C SER A 157 15.61 -0.55 -6.29
N TYR A 158 16.00 -1.71 -6.83
CA TYR A 158 17.05 -1.78 -7.86
C TYR A 158 16.66 -1.08 -9.16
N THR A 159 15.37 -1.07 -9.53
CA THR A 159 14.87 -0.32 -10.68
C THR A 159 15.10 1.18 -10.51
N ARG A 160 14.81 1.72 -9.32
CA ARG A 160 15.05 3.14 -9.00
C ARG A 160 16.54 3.50 -9.03
N SER A 161 17.41 2.57 -8.66
CA SER A 161 18.88 2.73 -8.74
C SER A 161 19.47 2.42 -10.13
N CYS A 162 18.64 2.21 -11.16
CA CYS A 162 19.06 1.86 -12.53
C CYS A 162 19.86 0.55 -12.64
N ASP A 163 19.86 -0.30 -11.62
CA ASP A 163 20.46 -1.64 -11.68
C ASP A 163 19.44 -2.63 -12.25
N TYR A 164 19.27 -2.56 -13.57
CA TYR A 164 18.25 -3.32 -14.26
C TYR A 164 18.49 -4.84 -14.24
N ARG A 165 19.74 -5.28 -14.02
CA ARG A 165 20.07 -6.72 -13.95
C ARG A 165 19.51 -7.30 -12.66
N ASN A 166 19.81 -6.68 -11.52
CA ASN A 166 19.29 -7.14 -10.24
C ASN A 166 17.78 -6.94 -10.15
N ALA A 167 17.25 -5.81 -10.64
CA ALA A 167 15.81 -5.57 -10.70
C ALA A 167 15.07 -6.70 -11.42
N MET A 168 15.49 -7.06 -12.63
CA MET A 168 14.87 -8.15 -13.40
C MET A 168 14.95 -9.49 -12.66
N SER A 169 16.10 -9.79 -12.07
CA SER A 169 16.29 -11.04 -11.30
C SER A 169 15.31 -11.14 -10.14
N TYR A 170 15.20 -10.11 -9.31
CA TYR A 170 14.32 -10.10 -8.14
C TYR A 170 12.84 -10.09 -8.52
N LEU A 171 12.42 -9.26 -9.49
CA LEU A 171 11.04 -9.23 -9.96
C LEU A 171 10.61 -10.57 -10.58
N THR A 172 11.49 -11.22 -11.34
CA THR A 172 11.22 -12.55 -11.94
C THR A 172 11.10 -13.62 -10.86
N ARG A 173 11.98 -13.60 -9.84
CA ARG A 173 11.89 -14.51 -8.70
C ARG A 173 10.57 -14.32 -7.95
N ALA A 174 10.15 -13.07 -7.69
CA ALA A 174 8.87 -12.77 -7.05
C ALA A 174 7.69 -13.36 -7.82
N LEU A 175 7.59 -13.06 -9.12
CA LEU A 175 6.48 -13.53 -9.96
C LEU A 175 6.44 -15.05 -10.09
N ASN A 176 7.61 -15.71 -10.21
CA ASN A 176 7.69 -17.16 -10.27
C ASN A 176 7.29 -17.81 -8.95
N MET A 177 7.65 -17.21 -7.81
CA MET A 177 7.22 -17.68 -6.50
C MET A 177 5.72 -17.54 -6.34
N PHE A 178 5.13 -16.38 -6.68
CA PHE A 178 3.67 -16.19 -6.65
C PHE A 178 2.92 -17.26 -7.45
N LYS A 179 3.39 -17.60 -8.66
CA LYS A 179 2.79 -18.66 -9.49
C LYS A 179 2.78 -20.04 -8.81
N ARG A 180 3.73 -20.32 -7.93
CA ARG A 180 3.82 -21.60 -7.21
C ARG A 180 3.01 -21.61 -5.92
N VAL A 181 3.00 -20.51 -5.18
CA VAL A 181 2.39 -20.44 -3.83
C VAL A 181 0.96 -19.90 -3.82
N SER A 182 0.54 -19.18 -4.86
CA SER A 182 -0.79 -18.58 -4.97
C SER A 182 -1.36 -18.79 -6.38
N PRO A 183 -2.13 -19.88 -6.60
CA PRO A 183 -2.74 -20.15 -7.90
C PRO A 183 -3.93 -19.24 -8.23
N VAL A 184 -4.38 -18.40 -7.28
CA VAL A 184 -5.50 -17.47 -7.45
C VAL A 184 -4.98 -16.06 -7.73
N ASP A 185 -5.64 -15.37 -8.66
CA ASP A 185 -5.46 -13.93 -8.92
C ASP A 185 -5.50 -13.17 -7.57
N HIS A 186 -4.37 -12.59 -7.16
CA HIS A 186 -4.22 -11.89 -5.88
C HIS A 186 -3.68 -10.47 -6.13
N ALA A 187 -4.13 -9.49 -5.35
CA ALA A 187 -3.69 -8.09 -5.44
C ALA A 187 -2.15 -7.94 -5.38
N ASP A 188 -1.47 -8.82 -4.66
CA ASP A 188 0.01 -8.82 -4.59
C ASP A 188 0.69 -9.17 -5.93
N ILE A 189 0.06 -10.03 -6.74
CA ILE A 189 0.56 -10.36 -8.08
C ILE A 189 0.39 -9.13 -8.97
N ALA A 190 -0.76 -8.46 -8.91
CA ALA A 190 -0.96 -7.22 -9.62
C ALA A 190 0.10 -6.19 -9.21
N GLY A 191 0.30 -5.93 -7.92
CA GLY A 191 1.34 -5.02 -7.42
C GLY A 191 2.74 -5.35 -7.93
N THR A 192 3.06 -6.65 -8.12
CA THR A 192 4.31 -7.09 -8.76
C THR A 192 4.35 -6.75 -10.25
N LEU A 193 3.23 -6.91 -10.97
CA LEU A 193 3.11 -6.50 -12.38
C LEU A 193 3.25 -4.98 -12.53
N MET A 194 2.75 -4.18 -11.60
CA MET A 194 3.00 -2.72 -11.59
C MET A 194 4.50 -2.41 -11.54
N LYS A 195 5.23 -3.13 -10.69
CA LYS A 195 6.70 -2.97 -10.57
C LYS A 195 7.43 -3.40 -11.84
N PHE A 196 6.95 -4.44 -12.55
CA PHE A 196 7.45 -4.77 -13.89
C PHE A 196 7.14 -3.67 -14.91
N GLY A 197 5.94 -3.11 -14.89
CA GLY A 197 5.58 -1.97 -15.74
C GLY A 197 6.53 -0.79 -15.53
N TYR A 198 6.77 -0.44 -14.27
CA TYR A 198 7.72 0.61 -13.88
C TYR A 198 9.15 0.30 -14.34
N PHE A 199 9.60 -0.95 -14.19
CA PHE A 199 10.89 -1.41 -14.69
C PHE A 199 11.04 -1.16 -16.19
N PHE A 200 10.06 -1.56 -17.00
CA PHE A 200 10.13 -1.36 -18.45
C PHE A 200 9.98 0.12 -18.84
N GLU A 201 9.19 0.91 -18.09
CA GLU A 201 9.10 2.36 -18.27
C GLU A 201 10.47 3.03 -18.06
N LYS A 202 11.18 2.66 -16.98
CA LYS A 202 12.52 3.19 -16.68
C LYS A 202 13.58 2.76 -17.70
N LYS A 203 13.36 1.66 -18.41
CA LYS A 203 14.19 1.24 -19.55
C LYS A 203 13.75 1.84 -20.89
N HIS A 204 12.71 2.69 -20.90
CA HIS A 204 12.12 3.26 -22.10
C HIS A 204 11.52 2.22 -23.08
N ILE A 205 11.17 1.03 -22.58
CA ILE A 205 10.52 -0.04 -23.35
C ILE A 205 9.00 0.07 -23.12
N TYR A 206 8.40 1.14 -23.63
CA TYR A 206 7.05 1.55 -23.23
C TYR A 206 5.95 0.54 -23.59
N HIS A 207 6.06 -0.16 -24.73
CA HIS A 207 5.08 -1.18 -25.11
C HIS A 207 5.01 -2.33 -24.08
N ARG A 208 6.15 -2.79 -23.56
CA ARG A 208 6.17 -3.79 -22.48
C ARG A 208 5.66 -3.21 -21.18
N ALA A 209 5.99 -1.96 -20.87
CA ALA A 209 5.49 -1.31 -19.66
C ALA A 209 3.95 -1.28 -19.65
N ILE A 210 3.34 -0.87 -20.78
CA ILE A 210 1.88 -0.87 -20.98
C ILE A 210 1.33 -2.30 -20.83
N GLU A 211 1.95 -3.31 -21.44
CA GLU A 211 1.51 -4.72 -21.31
C GLU A 211 1.42 -5.16 -19.84
N TYR A 212 2.46 -4.87 -19.03
CA TYR A 212 2.48 -5.23 -17.62
C TYR A 212 1.49 -4.42 -16.78
N TYR A 213 1.38 -3.11 -17.01
CA TYR A 213 0.38 -2.29 -16.34
C TYR A 213 -1.04 -2.74 -16.66
N TYR A 214 -1.31 -3.09 -17.92
CA TYR A 214 -2.62 -3.57 -18.35
C TYR A 214 -2.97 -4.91 -17.72
N LYS A 215 -2.03 -5.87 -17.66
CA LYS A 215 -2.21 -7.14 -16.95
C LYS A 215 -2.53 -6.92 -15.47
N GLY A 216 -1.80 -6.02 -14.79
CA GLY A 216 -2.06 -5.68 -13.39
C GLY A 216 -3.45 -5.05 -13.19
N HIS A 217 -3.82 -4.11 -14.05
CA HIS A 217 -5.14 -3.49 -14.05
C HIS A 217 -6.27 -4.51 -14.22
N GLN A 218 -6.14 -5.43 -15.18
CA GLN A 218 -7.14 -6.49 -15.41
C GLN A 218 -7.30 -7.41 -14.20
N MET A 219 -6.21 -7.72 -13.50
CA MET A 219 -6.28 -8.55 -12.29
C MET A 219 -7.03 -7.85 -11.16
N GLU A 220 -6.69 -6.58 -10.88
CA GLU A 220 -7.36 -5.80 -9.83
C GLU A 220 -8.84 -5.54 -10.15
N ALA A 221 -9.16 -5.31 -11.43
CA ALA A 221 -10.52 -4.99 -11.87
C ALA A 221 -11.50 -6.17 -11.71
N LYS A 222 -11.01 -7.41 -11.58
CA LYS A 222 -11.86 -8.57 -11.27
C LYS A 222 -12.30 -8.63 -9.82
N ILE A 223 -11.54 -8.01 -8.91
CA ILE A 223 -11.67 -8.18 -7.46
C ILE A 223 -12.24 -6.92 -6.81
N MET A 224 -11.97 -5.75 -7.40
CA MET A 224 -12.23 -4.45 -6.80
C MET A 224 -13.26 -3.64 -7.57
N ILE A 225 -13.93 -2.73 -6.85
CA ILE A 225 -14.74 -1.67 -7.49
C ILE A 225 -13.83 -0.69 -8.25
N PRO A 226 -14.27 -0.11 -9.39
CA PRO A 226 -13.47 0.72 -10.28
C PRO A 226 -12.79 1.93 -9.63
N GLU A 227 -13.34 2.43 -8.51
CA GLU A 227 -12.85 3.61 -7.79
C GLU A 227 -11.68 3.32 -6.85
N HIS A 228 -11.24 2.06 -6.74
CA HIS A 228 -10.20 1.70 -5.80
C HIS A 228 -8.83 2.31 -6.19
N PRO A 229 -8.09 2.97 -5.26
CA PRO A 229 -6.91 3.76 -5.61
C PRO A 229 -5.81 3.03 -6.41
N PRO A 230 -5.49 1.75 -6.15
CA PRO A 230 -4.66 0.93 -7.03
C PRO A 230 -5.06 0.90 -8.51
N LEU A 231 -6.35 0.75 -8.84
CA LEU A 231 -6.83 0.73 -10.22
C LEU A 231 -6.53 2.05 -10.94
N GLN A 232 -6.73 3.16 -10.23
CA GLN A 232 -6.43 4.49 -10.72
C GLN A 232 -4.93 4.63 -11.08
N LYS A 233 -4.02 4.11 -10.25
CA LYS A 233 -2.57 4.18 -10.51
C LYS A 233 -2.16 3.44 -11.79
N TYR A 234 -2.73 2.26 -12.06
CA TYR A 234 -2.46 1.58 -13.34
C TYR A 234 -3.00 2.37 -14.52
N PHE A 235 -4.21 2.89 -14.40
CA PHE A 235 -4.86 3.66 -15.45
C PHE A 235 -4.02 4.89 -15.84
N GLU A 236 -3.63 5.70 -14.85
CA GLU A 236 -2.76 6.87 -15.04
C GLU A 236 -1.43 6.50 -15.68
N SER A 237 -0.82 5.38 -15.25
CA SER A 237 0.44 4.91 -15.80
C SER A 237 0.32 4.53 -17.28
N ILE A 238 -0.77 3.87 -17.68
CA ILE A 238 -1.04 3.51 -19.08
C ILE A 238 -1.27 4.77 -19.93
N ILE A 239 -2.16 5.68 -19.49
CA ILE A 239 -2.47 6.92 -20.21
C ILE A 239 -1.22 7.78 -20.41
N LYS A 240 -0.41 7.96 -19.37
CA LYS A 240 0.85 8.68 -19.44
C LYS A 240 1.80 8.09 -20.49
N LEU A 241 1.85 6.76 -20.61
CA LEU A 241 2.70 6.11 -21.60
C LEU A 241 2.16 6.25 -23.03
N TYR A 242 0.85 6.11 -23.24
CA TYR A 242 0.25 6.38 -24.54
C TYR A 242 0.52 7.82 -25.01
N GLN A 243 0.37 8.80 -24.11
CA GLN A 243 0.70 10.20 -24.40
C GLN A 243 2.17 10.38 -24.78
N LYS A 244 3.10 9.75 -24.04
CA LYS A 244 4.55 9.78 -24.38
C LYS A 244 4.86 9.18 -25.76
N MET A 245 4.07 8.20 -26.20
CA MET A 245 4.23 7.54 -27.50
C MET A 245 3.45 8.23 -28.63
N ASN A 246 2.66 9.26 -28.32
CA ASN A 246 1.71 9.91 -29.22
C ASN A 246 0.62 8.96 -29.78
N TYR A 247 0.21 7.98 -28.96
CA TYR A 247 -0.84 7.00 -29.27
C TYR A 247 -2.17 7.50 -28.72
N ILE A 248 -2.68 8.57 -29.35
CA ILE A 248 -3.84 9.31 -28.85
C ILE A 248 -5.13 8.50 -28.97
N ASP A 249 -5.29 7.75 -30.07
CA ASP A 249 -6.50 6.95 -30.30
C ASP A 249 -6.62 5.81 -29.28
N GLU A 250 -5.52 5.13 -28.96
CA GLU A 250 -5.46 4.09 -27.94
C GLU A 250 -5.72 4.66 -26.54
N ALA A 251 -5.20 5.86 -26.24
CA ALA A 251 -5.50 6.54 -24.98
C ALA A 251 -7.00 6.86 -24.84
N VAL A 252 -7.61 7.41 -25.90
CA VAL A 252 -9.05 7.73 -25.93
C VAL A 252 -9.88 6.46 -25.79
N GLN A 253 -9.54 5.40 -26.51
CA GLN A 253 -10.23 4.12 -26.40
C GLN A 253 -10.14 3.54 -24.98
N PHE A 254 -8.97 3.62 -24.35
CA PHE A 254 -8.78 3.13 -22.98
C PHE A 254 -9.58 3.96 -21.95
N CYS A 255 -9.65 5.29 -22.11
CA CYS A 255 -10.52 6.15 -21.32
C CYS A 255 -12.01 5.78 -21.47
N ASN A 256 -12.46 5.58 -22.71
CA ASN A 256 -13.86 5.21 -23.00
C ASN A 256 -14.24 3.87 -22.37
N ASN A 257 -13.34 2.88 -22.42
CA ASN A 257 -13.59 1.58 -21.79
C ASN A 257 -13.75 1.68 -20.27
N LYS A 258 -12.94 2.52 -19.60
CA LYS A 258 -13.09 2.79 -18.16
C LYS A 258 -14.44 3.46 -17.87
N LEU A 259 -14.81 4.47 -18.67
CA LEU A 259 -16.07 5.18 -18.52
C LEU A 259 -17.27 4.24 -18.66
N SER A 260 -17.31 3.41 -19.71
CA SER A 260 -18.38 2.43 -19.91
C SER A 260 -18.47 1.46 -18.73
N SER A 261 -17.33 0.96 -18.23
CA SER A 261 -17.31 0.05 -17.07
C SER A 261 -17.84 0.73 -15.79
N GLN A 262 -17.54 2.02 -15.58
CA GLN A 262 -18.06 2.78 -14.44
C GLN A 262 -19.56 3.08 -14.57
N GLN A 263 -20.03 3.39 -15.78
CA GLN A 263 -21.45 3.63 -16.07
C GLN A 263 -22.29 2.37 -15.84
N GLU A 264 -21.82 1.20 -16.28
CA GLU A 264 -22.50 -0.08 -16.04
C GLU A 264 -22.62 -0.41 -14.54
N LEU A 265 -21.61 -0.05 -13.74
CA LEU A 265 -21.56 -0.41 -12.33
C LEU A 265 -22.28 0.60 -11.41
N LEU A 266 -22.18 1.90 -11.70
CA LEU A 266 -22.64 2.98 -10.80
C LEU A 266 -23.89 3.70 -11.31
N GLY A 267 -24.33 3.42 -12.54
CA GLY A 267 -25.41 4.13 -13.23
C GLY A 267 -24.96 5.46 -13.83
N GLU A 268 -25.66 5.92 -14.87
CA GLU A 268 -25.25 7.04 -15.75
C GLU A 268 -25.01 8.40 -15.06
N TYR A 269 -25.50 8.59 -13.82
CA TYR A 269 -25.51 9.88 -13.12
C TYR A 269 -24.63 9.92 -11.86
N HIS A 270 -23.73 8.96 -11.67
CA HIS A 270 -22.86 8.95 -10.49
C HIS A 270 -21.86 10.13 -10.52
N PRO A 271 -21.74 10.95 -9.45
CA PRO A 271 -20.92 12.17 -9.45
C PRO A 271 -19.42 11.97 -9.72
N ASN A 272 -18.93 10.72 -9.66
CA ASN A 272 -17.54 10.36 -9.97
C ASN A 272 -17.28 10.05 -11.45
N ILE A 273 -18.31 9.99 -12.30
CA ILE A 273 -18.15 9.82 -13.77
C ILE A 273 -17.43 11.02 -14.40
N ALA A 274 -17.48 12.20 -13.76
CA ALA A 274 -16.96 13.46 -14.29
C ALA A 274 -15.48 13.76 -13.96
N ARG A 275 -14.72 12.81 -13.39
CA ARG A 275 -13.34 13.04 -12.90
C ARG A 275 -12.22 12.42 -13.76
N ILE A 276 -12.44 12.30 -15.08
CA ILE A 276 -11.43 11.87 -16.06
C ILE A 276 -10.42 12.99 -16.33
#